data_AF-A0A4Q9L1T4-F1
#
_entry.id   AF-A0A4Q9L1T4-F1
#
_cell.length_a   1.000
_cell.length_b   1.000
_cell.length_c   1.000
_cell.angle_alpha   90.00
_cell.angle_beta   90.00
_cell.angle_gamma   90.00
#
_symmetry.space_group_name_H-M   'P 1'
#
loop_
_entity.id
_entity.type
_entity.pdbx_description
1 polymer ?
#
loop_
_entity_poly.entity_id
_entity_poly.type
_entity_poly.pdbx_seq_one_letter_code
_entity_poly.pdbx_strand_id
1 'polypeptide(L)'
;MDPLSRKLNEKCTKVTIQADAESHATNHLLFIHDLKLLAEDWSTLEEMTKKVKNFMNNIGLEINKEKSTTNDPCCEDTATLLEGIDVYKYLGIIEDSRGIPTSKSFEEVQTKLIVRVERLCCTRLNSKNLFQAINQHAISLLNYLTGVLAPEPADFYKLDYAVRAVLVKNKIHLCPECKERL
;
A
#
# COMPACT_ATOMS: atom_id res chain seq x y z
N MET A 1 8.28 5.99 22.51
CA MET A 1 7.75 7.11 21.71
C MET A 1 8.90 8.00 21.29
N ASP A 2 9.07 8.19 19.99
CA ASP A 2 10.08 9.08 19.43
C ASP A 2 9.76 10.57 19.73
N PRO A 3 10.73 11.48 19.55
CA PRO A 3 10.57 12.89 19.93
C PRO A 3 9.51 13.65 19.11
N LEU A 4 9.29 13.28 17.84
CA LEU A 4 8.27 13.92 17.01
C LEU A 4 6.89 13.53 17.50
N SER A 5 6.67 12.22 17.70
CA SER A 5 5.42 11.68 18.22
C SER A 5 5.04 12.30 19.55
N ARG A 6 6.02 12.55 20.44
CA ARG A 6 5.76 13.23 21.72
C ARG A 6 5.24 14.65 21.51
N LYS A 7 5.89 15.45 20.66
CA LYS A 7 5.47 16.84 20.37
C LYS A 7 4.09 16.92 19.74
N LEU A 8 3.76 15.99 18.84
CA LEU A 8 2.44 15.94 18.20
C LEU A 8 1.36 15.54 19.21
N ASN A 9 1.59 14.50 20.01
CA ASN A 9 0.61 14.02 21.00
C ASN A 9 0.35 15.01 22.14
N GLU A 10 1.31 15.87 22.49
CA GLU A 10 1.14 16.89 23.53
C GLU A 10 0.25 18.06 23.08
N LYS A 11 0.25 18.39 21.78
CA LYS A 11 -0.29 19.67 21.30
C LYS A 11 -1.41 19.55 20.26
N CYS A 12 -1.64 18.38 19.68
CA CYS A 12 -2.59 18.20 18.60
C CYS A 12 -3.65 17.17 19.01
N THR A 13 -4.91 17.46 18.67
CA THR A 13 -6.04 16.56 18.89
C THR A 13 -5.83 15.25 18.14
N LYS A 14 -6.36 14.16 18.68
CA LYS A 14 -6.26 12.82 18.11
C LYS A 14 -7.55 12.48 17.40
N VAL A 15 -7.43 11.85 16.23
CA VAL A 15 -8.56 11.31 15.48
C VAL A 15 -8.81 9.89 15.98
N THR A 16 -10.07 9.53 16.19
CA THR A 16 -10.44 8.16 16.55
C THR A 16 -10.51 7.31 15.29
N ILE A 17 -9.64 6.31 15.20
CA ILE A 17 -9.69 5.29 14.16
C ILE A 17 -10.45 4.10 14.73
N GLN A 18 -11.58 3.75 14.13
CA GLN A 18 -12.33 2.55 14.48
C GLN A 18 -11.66 1.34 13.81
N ALA A 19 -11.20 0.39 14.60
CA ALA A 19 -10.88 -0.97 14.14
C ALA A 19 -11.91 -1.96 14.71
N ASP A 20 -12.08 -3.11 14.06
CA ASP A 20 -13.18 -4.07 14.29
C ASP A 20 -13.38 -4.52 15.75
N ALA A 21 -12.38 -4.36 16.62
CA ALA A 21 -12.45 -4.74 18.04
C ALA A 21 -12.02 -3.64 19.03
N GLU A 22 -11.24 -2.64 18.60
CA GLU A 22 -10.72 -1.57 19.47
C GLU A 22 -10.70 -0.23 18.73
N SER A 23 -11.04 0.84 19.45
CA SER A 23 -10.87 2.20 18.93
C SER A 23 -9.52 2.75 19.39
N HIS A 24 -8.72 3.22 18.44
CA HIS A 24 -7.43 3.82 18.72
C HIS A 24 -7.45 5.29 18.33
N ALA A 25 -7.18 6.16 19.29
CA ALA A 25 -7.03 7.59 19.03
C ALA A 25 -5.57 7.91 18.70
N THR A 26 -5.32 8.37 17.48
CA THR A 26 -3.99 8.85 17.06
C THR A 26 -4.12 10.06 16.13
N ASN A 27 -3.10 10.89 16.09
CA ASN A 27 -2.98 12.01 15.15
C ASN A 27 -1.97 11.74 14.04
N HIS A 28 -1.17 10.69 14.13
CA HIS A 28 -0.26 10.31 13.05
C HIS A 28 0.05 8.81 13.03
N LEU A 29 0.51 8.34 11.88
CA LEU A 29 1.19 7.07 11.70
C LEU A 29 2.62 7.36 11.24
N LEU A 30 3.60 6.77 11.92
CA LEU A 30 5.01 6.92 11.57
C LEU A 30 5.61 5.54 11.36
N PHE A 31 6.12 5.30 10.16
CA PHE A 31 6.84 4.07 9.82
C PHE A 31 8.18 4.42 9.13
N ILE A 32 9.27 4.32 9.88
CA ILE A 32 10.63 4.68 9.44
C ILE A 32 10.69 6.14 8.96
N HIS A 33 10.55 6.37 7.65
CA HIS A 33 10.59 7.69 7.03
C HIS A 33 9.21 8.17 6.56
N ASP A 34 8.23 7.26 6.48
CA ASP A 34 6.88 7.57 6.04
C ASP A 34 6.07 8.09 7.24
N LEU A 35 5.59 9.33 7.13
CA LEU A 35 4.75 9.98 8.12
C LEU A 35 3.41 10.32 7.48
N LYS A 36 2.33 9.83 8.08
CA LYS A 36 0.95 10.19 7.73
C LYS A 36 0.33 10.97 8.88
N LEU A 37 -0.10 12.20 8.61
CA LEU A 37 -0.82 13.04 9.58
C LEU A 37 -2.32 12.85 9.41
N LEU A 38 -3.05 12.85 10.53
CA LEU A 38 -4.50 12.66 10.59
C LEU A 38 -5.10 13.78 11.45
N ALA A 39 -6.09 14.47 10.91
CA ALA A 39 -6.84 15.51 11.59
C ALA A 39 -8.29 15.51 11.10
N GLU A 40 -9.23 15.98 11.94
CA GLU A 40 -10.65 16.12 11.55
C GLU A 40 -10.89 17.40 10.74
N ASP A 41 -10.07 18.43 10.97
CA ASP A 41 -10.20 19.74 10.35
C ASP A 41 -8.89 20.22 9.72
N TRP A 42 -9.02 21.05 8.68
CA TRP A 42 -7.91 21.61 7.92
C TRP A 42 -6.98 22.48 8.78
N SER A 43 -7.52 23.23 9.74
CA SER A 43 -6.72 24.11 10.60
C SER A 43 -5.76 23.32 11.49
N THR A 44 -6.23 22.21 12.07
CA THR A 44 -5.42 21.30 12.87
C THR A 44 -4.34 20.63 12.01
N LEU A 45 -4.68 20.22 10.79
CA LEU A 45 -3.72 19.62 9.86
C LEU A 45 -2.61 20.60 9.46
N GLU A 46 -2.96 21.85 9.17
CA GLU A 46 -2.01 22.91 8.85
C GLU A 46 -1.07 23.19 10.03
N GLU A 47 -1.60 23.28 11.25
CA GLU A 47 -0.80 23.46 12.46
C GLU A 47 0.16 22.28 12.70
N MET A 48 -0.32 21.06 12.51
CA MET A 48 0.49 19.85 12.60
C MET A 48 1.61 19.85 11.57
N THR A 49 1.31 20.21 10.32
CA THR A 49 2.28 20.28 9.22
C THR A 49 3.37 21.31 9.51
N LYS A 50 3.01 22.50 10.02
CA LYS A 50 3.98 23.53 10.46
C LYS A 50 4.89 23.00 11.57
N LYS A 51 4.35 22.27 12.56
CA LYS A 51 5.15 21.67 13.64
C LYS A 51 6.11 20.61 13.13
N VAL A 52 5.66 19.73 12.23
CA VAL A 52 6.50 18.71 11.59
C VAL A 52 7.62 19.39 10.81
N LYS A 53 7.31 20.37 9.97
CA LYS A 53 8.31 21.12 9.18
C LYS A 53 9.37 21.76 10.07
N ASN A 54 8.95 22.44 11.14
CA ASN A 54 9.88 23.02 12.12
C ASN A 54 10.72 21.95 12.83
N PHE A 55 10.13 20.80 13.16
CA PHE A 55 10.86 19.70 13.77
C PHE A 55 11.92 19.14 12.82
N MET A 56 11.56 18.85 11.57
CA MET A 56 12.46 18.32 10.54
C MET A 56 13.63 19.28 10.29
N ASN A 57 13.35 20.58 10.14
CA ASN A 57 14.38 21.59 9.97
C ASN A 57 15.37 21.63 11.15
N ASN A 58 14.87 21.52 12.39
CA ASN A 58 15.73 21.54 13.58
C ASN A 58 16.66 20.32 13.69
N ILE A 59 16.27 19.18 13.12
CA ILE A 59 17.10 17.97 13.09
C ILE A 59 17.93 17.84 11.80
N GLY A 60 17.83 18.83 10.90
CA GLY A 60 18.55 18.84 9.63
C GLY A 60 17.99 17.90 8.56
N LEU A 61 16.70 17.54 8.65
CA LEU A 61 15.99 16.77 7.62
C LEU A 61 15.11 17.68 6.75
N GLU A 62 14.98 17.31 5.49
CA GLU A 62 14.15 18.01 4.51
C GLU A 62 12.95 17.14 4.10
N ILE A 63 11.79 17.77 3.92
CA ILE A 63 10.58 17.08 3.47
C ILE A 63 10.62 16.97 1.95
N ASN A 64 10.48 15.74 1.43
CA ASN A 64 10.43 15.50 0.01
C ASN A 64 9.03 15.81 -0.53
N LYS A 65 8.86 16.97 -1.17
CA LYS A 65 7.58 17.41 -1.75
C LYS A 65 7.06 16.48 -2.85
N GLU A 66 7.94 15.94 -3.69
CA GLU A 66 7.55 15.03 -4.80
C GLU A 66 6.95 13.71 -4.30
N LYS A 67 7.37 13.26 -3.11
CA LYS A 67 6.86 12.04 -2.47
C LYS A 67 5.76 12.30 -1.44
N SER A 68 5.53 13.56 -1.08
CA SER A 68 4.51 13.94 -0.10
C SER A 68 3.23 14.34 -0.81
N THR A 69 2.10 13.91 -0.28
CA THR A 69 0.77 14.25 -0.81
C THR A 69 -0.14 14.76 0.30
N THR A 70 -1.00 15.71 -0.05
CA THR A 70 -1.96 16.32 0.88
C THR A 70 -3.33 16.43 0.23
N ASN A 71 -4.37 16.31 1.04
CA ASN A 71 -5.74 16.67 0.66
C ASN A 71 -6.01 18.17 0.88
N ASP A 72 -5.15 18.87 1.64
CA ASP A 72 -5.31 20.27 2.00
C ASP A 72 -4.56 21.20 1.05
N PRO A 73 -5.25 22.11 0.33
CA PRO A 73 -4.60 23.17 -0.45
C PRO A 73 -3.66 24.06 0.38
N CYS A 74 -3.92 24.23 1.69
CA CYS A 74 -3.09 25.07 2.54
C CYS A 74 -1.69 24.49 2.79
N CYS A 75 -1.50 23.19 2.52
CA CYS A 75 -0.22 22.49 2.71
C CYS A 75 0.52 22.22 1.38
N GLU A 76 0.13 22.90 0.28
CA GLU A 76 0.74 22.74 -1.05
C GLU A 76 2.24 23.13 -1.08
N ASP A 77 2.70 23.94 -0.13
CA ASP A 77 4.11 24.30 0.01
C ASP A 77 5.00 23.09 0.35
N THR A 78 4.43 22.08 1.00
CA THR A 78 5.15 20.95 1.59
C THR A 78 4.83 19.62 0.89
N ALA A 79 3.64 19.51 0.28
CA ALA A 79 3.17 18.30 -0.38
C ALA A 79 2.41 18.62 -1.68
N THR A 80 2.36 17.66 -2.60
CA THR A 80 1.56 17.79 -3.83
C THR A 80 0.08 17.58 -3.50
N LEU A 81 -0.79 18.47 -3.98
CA LEU A 81 -2.23 18.34 -3.79
C LEU A 81 -2.76 17.12 -4.56
N LEU A 82 -3.62 16.32 -3.95
CA LEU A 82 -4.25 15.17 -4.60
C LEU A 82 -5.27 15.65 -5.66
N GLU A 83 -4.96 15.47 -6.94
CA GLU A 83 -5.89 15.72 -8.05
C GLU A 83 -6.92 14.58 -8.17
N GLY A 84 -8.06 14.70 -7.50
CA GLY A 84 -9.26 13.91 -7.79
C GLY A 84 -9.33 12.50 -7.20
N ILE A 85 -10.49 12.23 -6.58
CA ILE A 85 -10.86 11.08 -5.74
C ILE A 85 -9.98 11.00 -4.48
N ASP A 86 -10.62 11.18 -3.32
CA ASP A 86 -10.11 11.11 -1.95
C ASP A 86 -9.30 9.83 -1.64
N VAL A 87 -8.15 9.68 -2.26
CA VAL A 87 -7.41 8.42 -2.27
C VAL A 87 -5.95 8.71 -2.00
N TYR A 88 -5.45 8.15 -0.90
CA TYR A 88 -4.09 8.33 -0.41
C TYR A 88 -3.35 6.99 -0.47
N LYS A 89 -2.07 7.00 -0.87
CA LYS A 89 -1.24 5.80 -0.91
C LYS A 89 -0.28 5.76 0.27
N TYR A 90 -0.49 4.85 1.21
CA TYR A 90 0.36 4.66 2.39
C TYR A 90 0.91 3.23 2.43
N LEU A 91 2.23 3.07 2.58
CA LEU A 91 2.92 1.76 2.61
C LEU A 91 2.55 0.81 1.45
N GLY A 92 2.20 1.38 0.29
CA GLY A 92 1.79 0.62 -0.89
C GLY A 92 0.31 0.23 -0.93
N ILE A 93 -0.47 0.58 0.10
CA ILE A 93 -1.93 0.43 0.17
C ILE A 93 -2.58 1.75 -0.25
N ILE A 94 -3.59 1.64 -1.09
CA ILE A 94 -4.43 2.74 -1.54
C ILE A 94 -5.64 2.80 -0.61
N GLU A 95 -5.79 3.89 0.12
CA GLU A 95 -6.81 4.12 1.14
C GLU A 95 -7.74 5.26 0.72
N ASP A 96 -9.01 5.20 1.08
CA ASP A 96 -9.94 6.32 0.90
C ASP A 96 -9.73 7.44 1.96
N SER A 97 -10.49 8.54 1.90
CA SER A 97 -10.44 9.63 2.91
C SER A 97 -10.71 9.16 4.34
N ARG A 98 -11.37 8.01 4.52
CA ARG A 98 -11.65 7.42 5.83
C ARG A 98 -10.52 6.50 6.30
N GLY A 99 -9.46 6.34 5.51
CA GLY A 99 -8.37 5.43 5.78
C GLY A 99 -8.71 3.96 5.51
N ILE A 100 -9.82 3.70 4.80
CA ILE A 100 -10.23 2.33 4.46
C ILE A 100 -9.49 1.91 3.19
N PRO A 101 -8.79 0.76 3.21
CA PRO A 101 -8.14 0.24 2.03
C PRO A 101 -9.13 -0.01 0.88
N THR A 102 -8.81 0.49 -0.30
CA THR A 102 -9.63 0.36 -1.51
C THR A 102 -9.24 -0.90 -2.29
N SER A 103 -10.20 -1.54 -2.97
CA SER A 103 -9.99 -2.68 -3.87
C SER A 103 -8.95 -2.42 -4.97
N LYS A 104 -8.78 -1.16 -5.40
CA LYS A 104 -7.71 -0.73 -6.32
C LYS A 104 -6.31 -1.13 -5.86
N SER A 105 -6.06 -1.18 -4.55
CA SER A 105 -4.78 -1.67 -3.98
C SER A 105 -4.48 -3.10 -4.42
N PHE A 106 -5.52 -3.94 -4.41
CA PHE A 106 -5.41 -5.34 -4.76
C PHE A 106 -5.12 -5.49 -6.25
N GLU A 107 -5.83 -4.76 -7.11
CA GLU A 107 -5.61 -4.76 -8.57
C GLU A 107 -4.19 -4.33 -8.95
N GLU A 108 -3.65 -3.30 -8.30
CA GLU A 108 -2.25 -2.87 -8.48
C GLU A 108 -1.26 -4.00 -8.18
N VAL A 109 -1.51 -4.78 -7.12
CA VAL A 109 -0.60 -5.84 -6.72
C VAL A 109 -0.78 -7.08 -7.58
N GLN A 110 -2.01 -7.43 -7.97
CA GLN A 110 -2.24 -8.46 -8.97
C GLN A 110 -1.44 -8.15 -10.24
N THR A 111 -1.47 -6.91 -10.71
CA THR A 111 -0.70 -6.47 -11.88
C THR A 111 0.82 -6.64 -11.66
N LYS A 112 1.35 -6.20 -10.51
CA LYS A 112 2.79 -6.39 -10.17
C LYS A 112 3.20 -7.85 -10.07
N LEU A 113 2.32 -8.70 -9.52
CA LEU A 113 2.54 -10.14 -9.42
C LEU A 113 2.62 -10.75 -10.81
N ILE A 114 1.67 -10.45 -11.69
CA ILE A 114 1.64 -10.92 -13.08
C ILE A 114 2.91 -10.51 -13.84
N VAL A 115 3.31 -9.24 -13.74
CA VAL A 115 4.57 -8.76 -14.35
C VAL A 115 5.78 -9.51 -13.82
N ARG A 116 5.82 -9.83 -12.51
CA ARG A 116 6.91 -10.60 -11.92
C ARG A 116 6.92 -12.05 -12.41
N VAL A 117 5.75 -12.69 -12.54
CA VAL A 117 5.63 -14.03 -13.12
C VAL A 117 6.08 -14.02 -14.58
N GLU A 118 5.63 -13.06 -15.39
CA GLU A 118 6.08 -12.93 -16.79
C GLU A 118 7.60 -12.82 -16.88
N ARG A 119 8.24 -12.00 -16.03
CA ARG A 119 9.70 -11.88 -15.97
C ARG A 119 10.38 -13.20 -15.59
N LEU A 120 9.82 -13.95 -14.65
CA LEU A 120 10.33 -15.27 -14.25
C LEU A 120 10.23 -16.28 -15.39
N CYS A 121 9.13 -16.26 -16.15
CA CYS A 121 8.95 -17.11 -17.33
C CYS A 121 10.02 -16.87 -18.41
N CYS A 122 10.59 -15.66 -18.50
CA CYS A 122 11.67 -15.35 -19.43
C CYS A 122 13.08 -15.78 -18.95
N THR A 123 13.20 -16.35 -17.75
CA THR A 123 14.49 -16.83 -17.22
C THR A 123 14.83 -18.23 -17.72
N ARG A 124 16.10 -18.64 -17.57
CA ARG A 124 16.57 -19.99 -17.93
C ARG A 124 16.43 -21.01 -16.80
N LEU A 125 15.47 -20.82 -15.89
CA LEU A 125 15.23 -21.76 -14.80
C LEU A 125 14.56 -23.04 -15.31
N ASN A 126 14.95 -24.19 -14.77
CA ASN A 126 14.18 -25.42 -14.99
C ASN A 126 12.82 -25.31 -14.28
N SER A 127 11.86 -26.16 -14.65
CA SER A 127 10.49 -26.08 -14.15
C SER A 127 10.40 -26.10 -12.63
N LYS A 128 11.17 -26.96 -11.95
CA LYS A 128 11.18 -27.04 -10.48
C LYS A 128 11.61 -25.71 -9.85
N ASN A 129 12.71 -25.15 -10.33
CA ASN A 129 13.24 -23.88 -9.83
C ASN A 129 12.36 -22.69 -10.21
N LEU A 130 11.71 -22.73 -11.37
CA LEU A 130 10.77 -21.71 -11.79
C LEU A 130 9.54 -21.65 -10.87
N PHE A 131 8.89 -22.79 -10.62
CA PHE A 131 7.74 -22.84 -9.71
C PHE A 131 8.14 -22.46 -8.29
N GLN A 132 9.33 -22.87 -7.84
CA GLN A 132 9.87 -22.41 -6.56
C GLN A 132 10.07 -20.88 -6.55
N ALA A 133 10.62 -20.29 -7.61
CA ALA A 133 10.80 -18.85 -7.72
C ALA A 133 9.45 -18.10 -7.76
N ILE A 134 8.43 -18.63 -8.45
CA ILE A 134 7.08 -18.06 -8.45
C ILE A 134 6.51 -18.08 -7.02
N ASN A 135 6.57 -19.22 -6.34
CA ASN A 135 6.04 -19.36 -4.99
C ASN A 135 6.76 -18.47 -3.97
N GLN A 136 8.09 -18.36 -4.06
CA GLN A 136 8.87 -17.57 -3.11
C GLN A 136 8.84 -16.06 -3.44
N HIS A 137 8.88 -15.69 -4.72
CA HIS A 137 9.12 -14.31 -5.14
C HIS A 137 7.85 -13.57 -5.58
N ALA A 138 6.94 -14.25 -6.27
CA ALA A 138 5.72 -13.64 -6.79
C ALA A 138 4.59 -13.71 -5.75
N ILE A 139 4.35 -14.89 -5.16
CA ILE A 139 3.25 -15.11 -4.21
C ILE A 139 3.50 -14.40 -2.87
N SER A 140 4.76 -14.22 -2.45
CA SER A 140 5.09 -13.46 -1.22
C SER A 140 4.56 -12.03 -1.20
N LEU A 141 4.28 -11.42 -2.37
CA LEU A 141 3.63 -10.10 -2.47
C LEU A 141 2.21 -10.12 -1.90
N LEU A 142 1.52 -11.26 -1.96
CA LEU A 142 0.14 -11.40 -1.47
C LEU A 142 0.09 -11.47 0.06
N ASN A 143 1.09 -12.05 0.72
CA ASN A 143 1.09 -12.28 2.17
C ASN A 143 0.84 -10.98 2.97
N TYR A 144 1.41 -9.87 2.51
CA TYR A 144 1.20 -8.57 3.16
C TYR A 144 -0.26 -8.10 2.99
N LEU A 145 -0.82 -8.24 1.79
CA LEU A 145 -2.16 -7.74 1.47
C LEU A 145 -3.27 -8.61 2.03
N THR A 146 -3.06 -9.91 2.14
CA THR A 146 -4.06 -10.81 2.72
C THR A 146 -4.39 -10.43 4.16
N GLY A 147 -3.42 -9.89 4.90
CA GLY A 147 -3.62 -9.38 6.26
C GLY A 147 -4.28 -7.99 6.33
N VAL A 148 -4.31 -7.24 5.23
CA VAL A 148 -4.79 -5.84 5.21
C VAL A 148 -6.15 -5.71 4.50
N LEU A 149 -6.32 -6.34 3.35
CA LEU A 149 -7.48 -6.18 2.47
C LEU A 149 -8.56 -7.26 2.63
N ALA A 150 -8.27 -8.33 3.37
CA ALA A 150 -9.14 -9.51 3.52
C ALA A 150 -9.84 -9.95 2.20
N PRO A 151 -9.08 -10.20 1.12
CA PRO A 151 -9.66 -10.55 -0.18
C PRO A 151 -10.47 -11.85 -0.12
N GLU A 152 -11.52 -11.93 -0.94
CA GLU A 152 -12.38 -13.12 -0.97
C GLU A 152 -11.72 -14.29 -1.74
N PRO A 153 -12.11 -15.54 -1.46
CA PRO A 153 -11.66 -16.70 -2.23
C PRO A 153 -11.81 -16.53 -3.75
N ALA A 154 -12.88 -15.86 -4.20
CA ALA A 154 -13.14 -15.54 -5.61
C ALA A 154 -12.01 -14.73 -6.26
N ASP A 155 -11.38 -13.83 -5.52
CA ASP A 155 -10.31 -12.98 -6.02
C ASP A 155 -9.00 -13.74 -6.22
N PHE A 156 -8.74 -14.73 -5.35
CA PHE A 156 -7.61 -15.66 -5.54
C PHE A 156 -7.82 -16.57 -6.75
N TYR A 157 -9.05 -17.03 -7.01
CA TYR A 157 -9.34 -17.83 -8.20
C TYR A 157 -9.09 -17.04 -9.50
N LYS A 158 -9.49 -15.76 -9.55
CA LYS A 158 -9.19 -14.88 -10.70
C LYS A 158 -7.67 -14.70 -10.88
N LEU A 159 -6.94 -14.53 -9.79
CA LEU A 159 -5.49 -14.37 -9.83
C LEU A 159 -4.77 -15.64 -10.28
N ASP A 160 -5.15 -16.80 -9.76
CA ASP A 160 -4.61 -18.10 -10.18
C ASP A 160 -4.86 -18.34 -11.68
N TYR A 161 -6.07 -18.01 -12.16
CA TYR A 161 -6.38 -18.08 -13.59
C TYR A 161 -5.46 -17.18 -14.43
N ALA A 162 -5.24 -15.93 -14.00
CA ALA A 162 -4.34 -15.00 -14.68
C ALA A 162 -2.88 -15.50 -14.70
N VAL A 163 -2.38 -16.04 -13.59
CA VAL A 163 -1.05 -16.64 -13.52
C VAL A 163 -0.93 -17.85 -14.45
N ARG A 164 -1.93 -18.75 -14.48
CA ARG A 164 -1.94 -19.89 -15.40
C ARG A 164 -1.97 -19.45 -16.86
N ALA A 165 -2.73 -18.40 -17.19
CA ALA A 165 -2.75 -17.85 -18.55
C ALA A 165 -1.36 -17.39 -18.99
N VAL A 166 -0.60 -16.74 -18.10
CA VAL A 166 0.81 -16.38 -18.36
C VAL A 166 1.68 -17.61 -18.58
N LEU A 167 1.54 -18.66 -17.77
CA LEU A 167 2.32 -19.89 -17.92
C LEU A 167 2.03 -20.63 -19.22
N VAL A 168 0.75 -20.66 -19.64
CA VAL A 168 0.32 -21.25 -20.92
C VAL A 168 0.87 -20.44 -22.09
N LYS A 169 0.75 -19.11 -22.05
CA LYS A 169 1.30 -18.19 -23.06
C LYS A 169 2.81 -18.42 -23.27
N ASN A 170 3.55 -18.69 -22.19
CA ASN A 170 4.99 -18.97 -22.24
C ASN A 170 5.34 -20.44 -22.50
N LYS A 171 4.36 -21.31 -22.79
CA LYS A 171 4.54 -22.75 -23.05
C LYS A 171 5.18 -23.54 -21.89
N ILE A 172 5.00 -23.05 -20.66
CA ILE A 172 5.53 -23.66 -19.43
C ILE A 172 4.50 -24.64 -18.85
N HIS A 173 3.22 -24.32 -19.02
CA HIS A 173 2.09 -25.16 -18.63
C HIS A 173 1.25 -25.49 -19.87
N LEU A 174 0.86 -26.75 -20.00
CA LEU A 174 -0.08 -27.18 -21.04
C LEU A 174 -1.48 -27.18 -20.43
N CYS A 175 -2.43 -26.51 -21.07
CA CYS A 175 -3.83 -26.65 -20.70
C CYS A 175 -4.27 -28.07 -21.13
N PRO A 176 -4.78 -28.93 -20.24
CA PRO A 176 -5.25 -30.24 -20.64
C PRO A 176 -6.42 -30.06 -21.61
N GLU A 177 -6.27 -30.54 -22.84
CA GLU A 177 -7.30 -30.49 -23.89
C GLU A 177 -8.52 -31.38 -23.59
N CYS A 178 -8.44 -32.24 -22.58
CA CYS A 178 -9.53 -33.14 -22.18
C CYS A 178 -9.95 -32.93 -20.73
N LYS A 179 -11.17 -32.38 -20.55
CA LYS A 179 -11.85 -32.29 -19.24
C LYS A 179 -12.59 -33.58 -18.84
N GLU A 180 -12.61 -34.61 -19.69
CA GLU A 180 -13.39 -35.85 -19.49
C GLU A 180 -12.61 -36.97 -18.74
N ARG A 181 -11.40 -36.71 -18.26
CA ARG A 181 -10.63 -37.68 -17.47
C ARG A 181 -10.24 -37.09 -16.13
N LEU A 182 -11.22 -36.88 -15.26
CA LEU A 182 -11.07 -36.79 -13.81
C LEU A 182 -12.34 -37.34 -13.17
#